data_AF-A0A7J7FR59-F1
#
_entry.id   AF-A0A7J7FR59-F1
#
_cell.length_a   1.000
_cell.length_b   1.000
_cell.length_c   1.000
_cell.angle_alpha   90.00
_cell.angle_beta   90.00
_cell.angle_gamma   90.00
#
_symmetry.space_group_name_H-M   'P 1'
#
loop_
_entity.id
_entity.type
_entity.pdbx_description
1 polymer ?
#
loop_
_entity_poly.entity_id
_entity_poly.type
_entity_poly.pdbx_seq_one_letter_code
_entity_poly.pdbx_strand_id
1 'polypeptide(L)'
;MEKHKATRLLGEASSSGNIQHVWKSIWGLPIKRKIQHFMWRCAHNILPTNLALCQRKVLTDPWCPRCGVELETLDHLLLRYLDSQLVWKCSPLRLEWPLHITLDCFSKWWQYLEHLLADKTIHLVCYIC
;
A
#
# COMPACT_ATOMS: atom_id res chain seq x y z
N MET A 1 -21.25 -33.88 9.91
CA MET A 1 -21.78 -33.08 11.02
C MET A 1 -20.58 -32.42 11.68
N GLU A 2 -20.18 -31.25 11.19
CA GLU A 2 -20.33 -29.92 11.84
C GLU A 2 -18.97 -29.49 12.40
N LYS A 3 -18.40 -28.30 12.21
CA LYS A 3 -18.66 -27.09 11.43
C LYS A 3 -17.28 -26.41 11.32
N HIS A 4 -16.69 -26.29 10.14
CA HIS A 4 -15.56 -25.36 9.95
C HIS A 4 -16.15 -23.96 10.00
N LYS A 5 -15.99 -23.31 11.15
CA LYS A 5 -16.49 -21.97 11.43
C LYS A 5 -15.74 -21.00 10.52
N ALA A 6 -16.38 -20.61 9.43
CA ALA A 6 -15.95 -19.49 8.61
C ALA A 6 -15.84 -18.26 9.53
N THR A 7 -14.61 -17.81 9.74
CA THR A 7 -14.33 -16.52 10.36
C THR A 7 -14.89 -15.45 9.43
N ARG A 8 -16.15 -15.06 9.66
CA ARG A 8 -16.69 -13.80 9.19
C ARG A 8 -15.82 -12.72 9.84
N LEU A 9 -14.87 -12.18 9.07
CA LEU A 9 -14.21 -10.93 9.43
C LEU A 9 -15.33 -9.89 9.52
N LEU A 10 -15.64 -9.47 10.75
CA LEU A 10 -16.53 -8.35 11.02
C LEU A 10 -16.03 -7.14 10.22
N GLY A 11 -16.94 -6.50 9.50
CA GLY A 11 -16.67 -5.23 8.84
C GLY A 11 -16.28 -4.19 9.88
N GLU A 12 -15.02 -3.76 9.85
CA GLU A 12 -14.55 -2.61 10.60
C GLU A 12 -15.09 -1.35 9.92
N ALA A 13 -16.15 -0.78 10.49
CA ALA A 13 -16.76 0.50 10.06
C ALA A 13 -15.82 1.72 10.22
N SER A 14 -14.58 1.53 10.70
CA SER A 14 -13.53 2.55 10.76
C SER A 14 -12.73 2.66 9.44
N SER A 15 -12.70 1.59 8.63
CA SER A 15 -11.94 1.55 7.38
C SER A 15 -12.49 2.48 6.30
N SER A 16 -13.81 2.66 6.23
CA SER A 16 -14.46 3.45 5.18
C SER A 16 -14.11 4.94 5.24
N GLY A 17 -14.09 5.53 6.45
CA GLY A 17 -13.76 6.95 6.63
C GLY A 17 -12.29 7.26 6.31
N ASN A 18 -11.38 6.36 6.72
CA ASN A 18 -9.95 6.50 6.48
C ASN A 18 -9.61 6.39 4.98
N ILE A 19 -10.19 5.38 4.29
CA ILE A 19 -10.05 5.23 2.82
C ILE A 19 -10.69 6.41 2.09
N GLN A 20 -11.82 6.94 2.59
CA GLN A 20 -12.49 8.09 1.99
C GLN A 20 -11.67 9.39 2.11
N HIS A 21 -10.87 9.54 3.15
CA HIS A 21 -9.94 10.66 3.27
C HIS A 21 -8.77 10.50 2.29
N VAL A 22 -8.10 9.34 2.32
CA VAL A 22 -6.94 9.02 1.47
C VAL A 22 -7.26 9.19 0.00
N TRP A 23 -8.40 8.68 -0.48
CA TRP A 23 -8.76 8.85 -1.89
C TRP A 23 -8.97 10.33 -2.23
N LYS A 24 -9.72 11.11 -1.43
CA LYS A 24 -9.98 12.53 -1.73
C LYS A 24 -8.68 13.31 -1.89
N SER A 25 -7.70 13.04 -1.02
CA SER A 25 -6.37 13.63 -1.11
C SER A 25 -5.65 13.27 -2.41
N ILE A 26 -5.57 11.98 -2.75
CA ILE A 26 -4.95 11.50 -3.99
C ILE A 26 -5.54 12.20 -5.24
N TRP A 27 -6.87 12.38 -5.27
CA TRP A 27 -7.54 13.01 -6.42
C TRP A 27 -7.43 14.54 -6.45
N GLY A 28 -7.13 15.16 -5.31
CA GLY A 28 -6.82 16.59 -5.22
C GLY A 28 -5.42 16.96 -5.72
N LEU A 29 -4.53 15.98 -5.89
CA LEU A 29 -3.15 16.24 -6.30
C LEU A 29 -3.05 16.67 -7.77
N PRO A 30 -2.20 17.68 -8.09
CA PRO A 30 -1.96 18.14 -9.46
C PRO A 30 -0.99 17.20 -10.21
N ILE A 31 -1.36 15.93 -10.36
CA ILE A 31 -0.54 14.87 -10.98
C ILE A 31 -1.25 14.21 -12.16
N LYS A 32 -0.50 13.45 -12.96
CA LYS A 32 -1.06 12.72 -14.11
C LYS A 32 -2.12 11.72 -13.66
N ARG A 33 -3.24 11.64 -14.40
CA ARG A 33 -4.36 10.71 -14.13
C ARG A 33 -3.90 9.26 -13.95
N LYS A 34 -2.97 8.77 -14.78
CA LYS A 34 -2.43 7.40 -14.68
C LYS A 34 -1.88 7.10 -13.27
N ILE A 35 -1.22 8.09 -12.67
CA ILE A 35 -0.64 7.99 -11.34
C ILE A 35 -1.75 8.01 -10.28
N GLN A 36 -2.73 8.92 -10.38
CA GLN A 36 -3.90 8.94 -9.48
C GLN A 36 -4.61 7.58 -9.47
N HIS A 37 -4.81 6.98 -10.65
CA HIS A 37 -5.40 5.65 -10.78
C HIS A 37 -4.53 4.57 -10.12
N PHE A 38 -3.22 4.63 -10.27
CA PHE A 38 -2.32 3.69 -9.57
C PHE A 38 -2.46 3.81 -8.05
N MET A 39 -2.37 5.04 -7.51
CA MET A 39 -2.51 5.30 -6.07
C MET A 39 -3.88 4.89 -5.53
N TRP A 40 -4.94 5.11 -6.32
CA TRP A 40 -6.28 4.62 -6.01
C TRP A 40 -6.31 3.09 -5.89
N ARG A 41 -5.66 2.36 -6.81
CA ARG A 41 -5.56 0.90 -6.73
C ARG A 41 -4.79 0.43 -5.50
N CYS A 42 -3.76 1.19 -5.09
CA CYS A 42 -3.02 0.92 -3.86
C CYS A 42 -3.88 1.13 -2.61
N ALA A 43 -4.61 2.25 -2.52
CA ALA A 43 -5.50 2.55 -1.39
C ALA A 43 -6.61 1.51 -1.20
N HIS A 44 -7.04 0.85 -2.28
CA HIS A 44 -8.02 -0.24 -2.24
C HIS A 44 -7.39 -1.63 -2.12
N ASN A 45 -6.07 -1.75 -2.05
CA ASN A 45 -5.33 -3.03 -2.03
C ASN A 45 -5.74 -3.99 -3.17
N ILE A 46 -5.99 -3.44 -4.37
CA ILE A 46 -6.44 -4.21 -5.54
C ILE A 46 -5.35 -4.46 -6.58
N LEU A 47 -4.10 -4.08 -6.29
CA LEU A 47 -2.98 -4.46 -7.13
C LEU A 47 -2.77 -5.99 -7.10
N PRO A 48 -2.36 -6.59 -8.23
CA PRO A 48 -2.18 -8.03 -8.32
C PRO A 48 -0.88 -8.46 -7.63
N THR A 49 -0.92 -8.56 -6.30
CA THR A 49 0.18 -9.20 -5.54
C THR A 49 -0.09 -10.69 -5.42
N ASN A 50 0.94 -11.51 -5.20
CA ASN A 50 0.72 -12.96 -5.05
C ASN A 50 -0.26 -13.29 -3.93
N LEU A 51 -0.21 -12.59 -2.79
CA LEU A 51 -1.20 -12.78 -1.73
C LEU A 51 -2.62 -12.48 -2.22
N ALA A 52 -2.84 -11.36 -2.93
CA ALA A 52 -4.16 -11.00 -3.46
C ALA A 52 -4.66 -11.99 -4.52
N LEU A 53 -3.75 -12.51 -5.36
CA LEU A 53 -4.07 -13.52 -6.37
C LEU A 53 -4.40 -14.88 -5.74
N CYS A 54 -3.70 -15.28 -4.68
CA CYS A 54 -4.02 -16.47 -3.90
C CYS A 54 -5.39 -16.37 -3.22
N GLN A 55 -5.72 -15.22 -2.64
CA GLN A 55 -7.05 -14.98 -2.05
C GLN A 55 -8.17 -15.09 -3.10
N ARG A 56 -7.88 -14.75 -4.36
CA ARG A 56 -8.78 -14.90 -5.52
C ARG A 56 -8.72 -16.28 -6.17
N LYS A 57 -7.93 -17.22 -5.62
CA LYS A 57 -7.72 -18.58 -6.15
C LYS A 57 -7.13 -18.62 -7.56
N VAL A 58 -6.38 -17.59 -7.94
CA VAL A 58 -5.67 -17.50 -9.23
C VAL A 58 -4.27 -18.14 -9.11
N LEU A 59 -3.59 -17.90 -8.00
CA LEU A 59 -2.32 -18.52 -7.66
C LEU A 59 -2.47 -19.42 -6.43
N THR A 60 -1.49 -20.30 -6.21
CA THR A 60 -1.41 -21.19 -5.04
C THR A 60 -0.34 -20.76 -4.06
N ASP A 61 0.65 -20.01 -4.52
CA ASP A 61 1.80 -19.57 -3.73
C ASP A 61 1.72 -18.05 -3.46
N PRO A 62 1.52 -17.62 -2.19
CA PRO A 62 1.46 -16.21 -1.82
C PRO A 62 2.82 -15.58 -1.51
N TRP A 63 3.93 -16.34 -1.56
CA TRP A 63 5.25 -15.86 -1.20
C TRP A 63 5.80 -14.88 -2.25
N CYS A 64 6.60 -13.91 -1.80
CA CYS A 64 7.28 -12.98 -2.70
C CYS A 64 8.42 -13.72 -3.43
N PRO A 65 8.39 -13.77 -4.78
CA PRO A 65 9.37 -14.51 -5.56
C PRO A 65 10.74 -13.84 -5.56
N ARG A 66 10.80 -12.56 -5.15
CA ARG A 66 12.04 -11.78 -5.08
C ARG A 66 12.78 -11.94 -3.76
N CYS A 67 12.08 -11.94 -2.62
CA CYS A 67 12.74 -12.05 -1.31
C CYS A 67 12.73 -13.49 -0.76
N GLY A 68 11.75 -14.31 -1.12
CA GLY A 68 11.60 -15.69 -0.65
C GLY A 68 11.31 -15.85 0.85
N VAL A 69 11.14 -14.76 1.60
CA VAL A 69 11.04 -14.79 3.08
C VAL A 69 9.76 -14.17 3.63
N GLU A 70 9.01 -13.40 2.84
CA GLU A 70 7.76 -12.76 3.24
C GLU A 70 6.67 -12.98 2.18
N LEU A 71 5.41 -12.91 2.57
CA LEU A 71 4.28 -12.91 1.64
C LEU A 71 4.32 -11.66 0.76
N GLU A 72 3.95 -11.81 -0.51
CA GLU A 72 3.85 -10.68 -1.42
C GLU A 72 2.57 -9.87 -1.15
N THR A 73 2.65 -8.93 -0.22
CA THR A 73 1.61 -7.91 0.00
C THR A 73 1.95 -6.62 -0.73
N LEU A 74 0.97 -5.74 -0.87
CA LEU A 74 1.20 -4.41 -1.44
C LEU A 74 2.26 -3.63 -0.66
N ASP A 75 2.16 -3.68 0.66
CA ASP A 75 3.05 -2.98 1.58
C ASP A 75 4.45 -3.61 1.56
N HIS A 76 4.54 -4.94 1.40
CA HIS A 76 5.81 -5.60 1.15
C HIS A 76 6.45 -5.05 -0.13
N LEU A 77 5.72 -5.08 -1.25
CA LEU A 77 6.23 -4.65 -2.54
C LEU A 77 6.60 -3.17 -2.61
N LEU A 78 5.79 -2.29 -2.03
CA LEU A 78 6.00 -0.85 -2.18
C LEU A 78 6.85 -0.24 -1.07
N LEU A 79 6.87 -0.84 0.12
CA LEU A 79 7.41 -0.17 1.31
C LEU A 79 8.52 -0.96 1.99
N ARG A 80 8.33 -2.28 2.21
CA ARG A 80 9.29 -3.09 2.98
C ARG A 80 10.36 -3.77 2.13
N TYR A 81 10.12 -4.01 0.84
CA TYR A 81 11.08 -4.67 -0.01
C TYR A 81 12.31 -3.78 -0.24
N LEU A 82 13.51 -4.39 -0.22
CA LEU A 82 14.79 -3.68 -0.21
C LEU A 82 14.91 -2.69 -1.38
N ASP A 83 14.60 -3.14 -2.60
CA ASP A 83 14.70 -2.27 -3.79
C ASP A 83 13.76 -1.06 -3.67
N SER A 84 12.57 -1.27 -3.12
CA SER A 84 11.59 -0.20 -2.92
C SER A 84 12.09 0.79 -1.88
N GLN A 85 12.66 0.32 -0.76
CA GLN A 85 13.30 1.19 0.22
C GLN A 85 14.44 2.02 -0.39
N LEU A 86 15.27 1.41 -1.25
CA LEU A 86 16.36 2.10 -1.95
C LEU A 86 15.82 3.18 -2.88
N VAL A 87 14.77 2.88 -3.63
CA VAL A 87 14.09 3.84 -4.50
C VAL A 87 13.57 5.04 -3.70
N TRP A 88 12.93 4.82 -2.54
CA TRP A 88 12.48 5.91 -1.67
C TRP A 88 13.64 6.75 -1.11
N LYS A 89 14.72 6.08 -0.68
CA LYS A 89 15.92 6.71 -0.14
C LYS A 89 16.66 7.56 -1.18
N CYS A 90 16.76 7.07 -2.41
CA CYS A 90 17.45 7.74 -3.51
C CYS A 90 16.58 8.79 -4.22
N SER A 91 15.29 8.86 -3.90
CA SER A 91 14.40 9.86 -4.48
C SER A 91 14.71 11.28 -3.99
N PRO A 92 14.19 12.33 -4.66
CA PRO A 92 14.30 13.71 -4.19
C PRO A 92 13.72 13.93 -2.79
N LEU A 93 12.84 13.04 -2.32
CA LEU A 93 12.24 13.11 -0.98
C LEU A 93 13.17 12.58 0.12
N ARG A 94 14.22 11.83 -0.23
CA ARG A 94 15.19 11.22 0.71
C ARG A 94 14.51 10.57 1.92
N LEU A 95 13.42 9.85 1.66
CA LEU A 95 12.64 9.23 2.72
C LEU A 95 13.45 8.08 3.32
N GLU A 96 13.98 8.30 4.52
CA GLU A 96 14.58 7.26 5.33
C GLU A 96 13.46 6.54 6.08
N TRP A 97 13.21 5.29 5.71
CA TRP A 97 12.12 4.51 6.27
C TRP A 97 12.42 4.17 7.74
N PRO A 98 11.58 4.57 8.71
CA PRO A 98 11.78 4.15 10.08
C PRO A 98 11.51 2.64 10.16
N LEU A 99 12.55 1.86 10.46
CA LEU A 99 12.51 0.40 10.63
C LEU A 99 11.46 -0.08 11.67
N HIS A 100 10.89 0.82 12.46
CA HIS A 100 10.03 0.54 13.60
C HIS A 100 8.55 0.89 13.44
N ILE A 101 8.13 1.56 12.36
CA ILE A 101 6.70 1.75 12.12
C ILE A 101 6.18 0.55 11.34
N THR A 102 5.32 -0.24 11.97
CA THR A 102 4.50 -1.26 11.31
C THR A 102 3.46 -0.57 10.43
N LEU A 103 3.89 -0.05 9.28
CA LEU A 103 2.99 0.33 8.19
C LEU A 103 2.51 -0.97 7.54
N ASP A 104 1.51 -1.55 8.19
CA ASP A 104 0.77 -2.74 7.80
C ASP A 104 -0.27 -2.45 6.70
N CYS A 105 -0.47 -1.19 6.32
CA CYS A 105 -1.27 -0.82 5.15
C CYS A 105 -0.88 0.51 4.49
N PHE A 106 -1.05 0.57 3.17
CA PHE A 106 -0.85 1.77 2.34
C PHE A 106 -1.56 3.03 2.87
N SER A 107 -2.77 2.91 3.42
CA SER A 107 -3.52 4.07 3.92
C SER A 107 -2.84 4.78 5.10
N LYS A 108 -2.28 3.99 6.05
CA LYS A 108 -1.51 4.54 7.16
C LYS A 108 -0.21 5.18 6.68
N TRP A 109 0.42 4.58 5.67
CA TRP A 109 1.61 5.15 5.05
C TRP A 109 1.31 6.50 4.38
N TRP A 110 0.22 6.56 3.61
CA TRP A 110 -0.19 7.78 2.92
C TRP A 110 -0.45 8.91 3.91
N GLN A 111 -1.18 8.64 5.00
CA GLN A 111 -1.42 9.62 6.06
C GLN A 111 -0.13 10.08 6.73
N TYR A 112 0.79 9.16 7.01
CA TYR A 112 2.09 9.54 7.53
C TYR A 112 2.83 10.52 6.59
N LEU A 113 2.77 10.28 5.28
CA LEU A 113 3.37 11.16 4.29
C LEU A 113 2.66 12.52 4.19
N GLU A 114 1.34 12.56 4.27
CA GLU A 114 0.56 13.81 4.32
C GLU A 114 0.97 14.68 5.51
N HIS A 115 1.29 14.06 6.65
CA HIS A 115 1.76 14.79 7.82
C HIS A 115 3.23 15.21 7.73
N LEU A 116 4.07 14.42 7.06
CA LEU A 116 5.52 14.64 6.96
C LEU A 116 5.88 15.61 5.82
N LEU A 117 5.12 15.62 4.74
CA LEU A 117 5.40 16.36 3.51
C LEU A 117 4.39 17.50 3.34
N ALA A 118 4.86 18.67 2.92
CA ALA A 118 3.97 19.74 2.49
C ALA A 118 3.20 19.32 1.22
N ASP A 119 2.02 19.91 0.97
CA ASP A 119 1.20 19.65 -0.24
C ASP A 119 1.99 19.75 -1.56
N LYS A 120 3.02 20.61 -1.58
CA LYS A 120 3.88 20.78 -2.76
C LYS A 120 4.96 19.72 -2.92
N THR A 121 5.19 18.82 -1.96
CA THR A 121 6.20 17.76 -2.07
C THR A 121 5.57 16.37 -2.10
N ILE A 122 4.36 16.19 -1.55
CA ILE A 122 3.65 14.90 -1.58
C ILE A 122 3.42 14.36 -3.00
N HIS A 123 3.28 15.24 -4.00
CA HIS A 123 3.14 14.80 -5.39
C HIS A 123 4.36 14.04 -5.92
N LEU A 124 5.56 14.27 -5.37
CA LEU A 124 6.79 13.57 -5.77
C LEU A 124 6.77 12.10 -5.37
N VAL A 125 6.02 11.75 -4.31
CA VAL A 125 5.78 10.36 -3.88
C VAL A 125 5.16 9.59 -5.03
N CYS A 126 4.23 10.24 -5.72
CA CYS A 126 3.46 9.64 -6.79
C CYS A 126 4.30 9.44 -8.08
N TYR A 127 5.47 10.07 -8.24
CA TYR A 127 6.36 9.84 -9.38
C TYR A 127 7.33 8.67 -9.16
N ILE A 128 7.45 8.22 -7.91
CA ILE A 128 8.29 7.09 -7.51
C ILE A 128 7.50 5.77 -7.64
N CYS A 129 6.18 5.86 -7.51
CA CYS A 129 5.17 4.83 -7.76
C CYS A 129 4.86 4.64 -9.25
#